data_AF-A0A1I4XFB8-F1
#
_entry.id   AF-A0A1I4XFB8-F1
#
_cell.length_a   1.000
_cell.length_b   1.000
_cell.length_c   1.000
_cell.angle_alpha   90.00
_cell.angle_beta   90.00
_cell.angle_gamma   90.00
#
_symmetry.space_group_name_H-M   'P 1'
#
loop_
_entity.id
_entity.type
_entity.pdbx_description
1 polymer ?
#
loop_
_entity_poly.entity_id
_entity_poly.type
_entity_poly.pdbx_seq_one_letter_code
_entity_poly.pdbx_strand_id
1 'polypeptide(L)'
;MKKLLLLTGILPGFVFSQVGINTASPQSSLDVVAKKGATDKDGFIAPRLTRTELTNKGDALYGTAQNGAIIFITDISGGNVNTQRINMTETGYYYFDSVANVWRKILNKNETTALEPWQVTGGTTNATTNTQNIYQNGNVSIGDYSTTVPTEKLDINGNLRIRQLSNGSNLTDYSYNVVAKTDGTLGYRTVTSPTPLTGNTRVSDPPLSTGVSFTNFIPIIIRNQKSGGDAASYQMSSSGGSNPTWLIDFTDTTNSNSLVTYSIIFLPR
;
A
#
# COMPACT_ATOMS: atom_id res chain seq x y z
N MET A 1 -45.15 -74.95 51.38
CA MET A 1 -45.14 -73.58 51.94
C MET A 1 -44.39 -72.68 50.97
N LYS A 2 -44.96 -71.52 50.64
CA LYS A 2 -44.70 -70.74 49.43
C LYS A 2 -43.33 -70.03 49.50
N LYS A 3 -42.51 -70.18 48.45
CA LYS A 3 -41.26 -69.42 48.25
C LYS A 3 -41.61 -68.03 47.71
N LEU A 4 -41.24 -66.98 48.43
CA LEU A 4 -41.30 -65.60 47.94
C LEU A 4 -39.89 -65.22 47.45
N LEU A 5 -39.64 -65.35 46.14
CA LEU A 5 -38.49 -64.68 45.51
C LEU A 5 -38.89 -63.23 45.26
N LEU A 6 -38.25 -62.30 45.95
CA LEU A 6 -38.37 -60.87 45.67
C LEU A 6 -37.46 -60.55 44.47
N LEU A 7 -38.02 -60.51 43.27
CA LEU A 7 -37.33 -60.04 42.06
C LEU A 7 -37.42 -58.50 42.04
N THR A 8 -36.42 -57.81 42.59
CA THR A 8 -36.29 -56.35 42.46
C THR A 8 -35.99 -56.00 41.00
N GLY A 9 -36.98 -55.40 40.31
CA GLY A 9 -36.86 -54.95 38.94
C GLY A 9 -35.78 -53.87 38.80
N ILE A 10 -34.89 -54.06 37.82
CA ILE A 10 -33.98 -53.01 37.35
C ILE A 10 -34.86 -52.01 36.57
N LEU A 11 -35.09 -50.83 37.14
CA LEU A 11 -35.64 -49.69 36.40
C LEU A 11 -34.59 -49.23 35.38
N PRO A 12 -34.93 -49.09 34.08
CA PRO A 12 -34.07 -48.40 33.14
C PRO A 12 -34.17 -46.89 33.44
N GLY A 13 -33.33 -46.40 34.34
CA GLY A 13 -33.08 -44.97 34.45
C GLY A 13 -32.41 -44.49 33.16
N PHE A 14 -32.86 -43.36 32.60
CA PHE A 14 -32.19 -42.72 31.48
C PHE A 14 -30.72 -42.43 31.88
N VAL A 15 -29.79 -43.27 31.42
CA VAL A 15 -28.36 -43.03 31.65
C VAL A 15 -27.93 -42.04 30.58
N PHE A 16 -27.64 -40.81 30.98
CA PHE A 16 -27.09 -39.81 30.07
C PHE A 16 -25.71 -40.28 29.59
N SER A 17 -25.49 -40.29 28.27
CA SER A 17 -24.24 -40.74 27.61
C SER A 17 -23.04 -39.80 27.84
N GLN A 18 -23.14 -38.85 28.76
CA GLN A 18 -22.10 -37.86 29.03
C GLN A 18 -21.08 -38.38 30.05
N VAL A 19 -19.80 -38.17 29.76
CA VAL A 19 -18.68 -38.60 30.59
C VAL A 19 -18.13 -37.40 31.35
N GLY A 20 -18.24 -37.43 32.67
CA GLY A 20 -17.60 -36.46 33.56
C GLY A 20 -16.31 -36.99 34.14
N ILE A 21 -15.23 -36.22 34.08
CA ILE A 21 -14.00 -36.47 34.82
C ILE A 21 -13.84 -35.34 35.84
N ASN A 22 -13.79 -35.71 37.12
CA ASN A 22 -13.79 -34.79 38.27
C ASN A 22 -15.02 -33.85 38.35
N THR A 23 -16.15 -34.21 37.73
CA THR A 23 -17.44 -33.50 37.87
C THR A 23 -18.61 -34.49 37.91
N ALA A 24 -19.57 -34.26 38.80
CA ALA A 24 -20.81 -35.04 38.85
C ALA A 24 -21.91 -34.49 37.93
N SER A 25 -21.70 -33.29 37.36
CA SER A 25 -22.64 -32.64 36.44
C SER A 25 -21.93 -32.18 35.17
N PRO A 26 -21.63 -33.11 34.24
CA PRO A 26 -20.93 -32.79 32.99
C PRO A 26 -21.73 -31.78 32.15
N GLN A 27 -21.07 -30.74 31.64
CA GLN A 27 -21.68 -29.71 30.78
C GLN A 27 -21.54 -30.00 29.27
N SER A 28 -20.88 -31.11 28.92
CA SER A 28 -20.65 -31.56 27.54
C SER A 28 -20.59 -33.10 27.49
N SER A 29 -20.57 -33.68 26.29
CA SER A 29 -20.45 -35.14 26.11
C SER A 29 -19.20 -35.73 26.79
N LEU A 30 -18.11 -34.95 26.84
CA LEU A 30 -16.96 -35.18 27.70
C LEU A 30 -16.65 -33.85 28.41
N ASP A 31 -16.69 -33.84 29.75
CA ASP A 31 -16.36 -32.68 30.58
C ASP A 31 -15.23 -33.08 31.55
N VAL A 32 -14.10 -32.38 31.45
CA VAL A 32 -12.91 -32.63 32.28
C VAL A 32 -12.67 -31.39 33.13
N VAL A 33 -13.04 -31.48 34.41
CA VAL A 33 -12.90 -30.38 35.37
C VAL A 33 -11.57 -30.51 36.12
N ALA A 34 -10.89 -29.39 36.31
CA ALA A 34 -9.65 -29.31 37.08
C ALA A 34 -9.89 -29.57 38.58
N LYS A 35 -8.97 -30.30 39.24
CA LYS A 35 -8.96 -30.50 40.70
C LYS A 35 -8.47 -29.25 41.44
N LYS A 36 -7.69 -28.38 40.80
CA LYS A 36 -7.27 -27.03 41.27
C LYS A 36 -6.33 -27.02 42.48
N GLY A 37 -5.81 -28.14 42.96
CA GLY A 37 -4.77 -28.17 43.99
C GLY A 37 -3.40 -27.75 43.42
N ALA A 38 -2.54 -27.16 44.27
CA ALA A 38 -1.23 -26.65 43.84
C ALA A 38 -0.28 -27.74 43.28
N THR A 39 -0.51 -29.00 43.63
CA THR A 39 0.26 -30.16 43.15
C THR A 39 -0.51 -31.02 42.14
N ASP A 40 -1.76 -30.67 41.86
CA ASP A 40 -2.60 -31.41 40.94
C ASP A 40 -2.14 -31.18 39.50
N LYS A 41 -2.12 -32.25 38.72
CA LYS A 41 -1.81 -32.21 37.29
C LYS A 41 -3.12 -32.24 36.52
N ASP A 42 -3.65 -31.06 36.25
CA ASP A 42 -4.89 -30.88 35.47
C ASP A 42 -4.58 -30.81 33.97
N GLY A 43 -5.38 -31.48 33.15
CA GLY A 43 -5.27 -31.39 31.70
C GLY A 43 -5.81 -32.61 30.96
N PHE A 44 -5.95 -32.46 29.64
CA PHE A 44 -6.22 -33.55 28.71
C PHE A 44 -4.98 -33.77 27.83
N ILE A 45 -4.45 -35.00 27.85
CA ILE A 45 -3.33 -35.38 26.99
C ILE A 45 -3.88 -36.17 25.80
N ALA A 46 -3.80 -35.59 24.60
CA ALA A 46 -4.15 -36.28 23.37
C ALA A 46 -3.20 -37.46 23.07
N PRO A 47 -3.61 -38.45 22.25
CA PRO A 47 -2.72 -39.50 21.79
C PRO A 47 -1.42 -38.95 21.19
N ARG A 48 -0.30 -39.52 21.61
CA ARG A 48 1.05 -39.12 21.17
C ARG A 48 1.55 -40.06 20.09
N LEU A 49 2.09 -39.49 19.02
CA LEU A 49 2.66 -40.23 17.89
C LEU A 49 3.92 -39.50 17.41
N THR A 50 4.93 -40.22 16.94
CA THR A 50 5.95 -39.67 16.05
C THR A 50 5.38 -39.52 14.64
N ARG A 51 5.95 -38.65 13.82
CA ARG A 51 5.55 -38.55 12.41
C ARG A 51 5.80 -39.87 11.65
N THR A 52 6.81 -40.64 12.05
CA THR A 52 7.06 -42.00 11.52
C THR A 52 5.89 -42.94 11.82
N GLU A 53 5.43 -43.00 13.07
CA GLU A 53 4.29 -43.86 13.45
C GLU A 53 3.01 -43.46 12.72
N LEU A 54 2.76 -42.16 12.55
CA LEU A 54 1.63 -41.68 11.77
C LEU A 54 1.80 -41.99 10.27
N THR A 55 3.01 -41.93 9.74
CA THR A 55 3.31 -42.33 8.35
C THR A 55 3.00 -43.80 8.14
N ASN A 56 3.35 -44.66 9.10
CA ASN A 56 3.09 -46.10 9.03
C ASN A 56 1.59 -46.46 9.06
N LYS A 57 0.72 -45.55 9.52
CA LYS A 57 -0.74 -45.69 9.43
C LYS A 57 -1.27 -45.44 8.01
N GLY A 58 -0.44 -44.92 7.10
CA GLY A 58 -0.81 -44.54 5.75
C GLY A 58 -1.81 -43.39 5.71
N ASP A 59 -2.47 -43.22 4.56
CA ASP A 59 -3.36 -42.08 4.29
C ASP A 59 -4.86 -42.46 4.19
N ALA A 60 -5.19 -43.73 4.45
CA ALA A 60 -6.56 -44.25 4.30
C ALA A 60 -7.34 -44.35 5.62
N LEU A 61 -6.66 -44.34 6.77
CA LEU A 61 -7.30 -44.60 8.08
C LEU A 61 -7.96 -43.36 8.69
N TYR A 62 -7.42 -42.17 8.43
CA TYR A 62 -8.03 -40.92 8.85
C TYR A 62 -8.83 -40.36 7.68
N GLY A 63 -10.15 -40.34 7.82
CA GLY A 63 -11.08 -39.82 6.83
C GLY A 63 -12.20 -39.01 7.50
N THR A 64 -13.35 -38.90 6.85
CA THR A 64 -14.49 -38.08 7.30
C THR A 64 -14.93 -38.38 8.75
N ALA A 65 -14.90 -39.65 9.16
CA ALA A 65 -15.29 -40.05 10.51
C ALA A 65 -14.30 -39.62 11.61
N GLN A 66 -13.07 -39.24 11.24
CA GLN A 66 -12.04 -38.75 12.14
C GLN A 66 -11.81 -37.23 12.01
N ASN A 67 -12.69 -36.51 11.30
CA ASN A 67 -12.60 -35.06 11.20
C ASN A 67 -12.63 -34.44 12.61
N GLY A 68 -11.65 -33.60 12.92
CA GLY A 68 -11.46 -33.01 14.24
C GLY A 68 -10.70 -33.90 15.25
N ALA A 69 -10.20 -35.07 14.86
CA ALA A 69 -9.32 -35.88 15.72
C ALA A 69 -8.06 -35.10 16.07
N ILE A 70 -7.70 -35.05 17.37
CA ILE A 70 -6.53 -34.32 17.86
C ILE A 70 -5.45 -35.31 18.28
N ILE A 71 -4.21 -35.06 17.85
CA ILE A 71 -3.01 -35.80 18.26
C ILE A 71 -1.89 -34.84 18.63
N PHE A 72 -0.91 -35.34 19.38
CA PHE A 72 0.34 -34.65 19.64
C PHE A 72 1.50 -35.35 18.93
N ILE A 73 2.21 -34.63 18.06
CA ILE A 73 3.41 -35.14 17.40
C ILE A 73 4.63 -34.91 18.28
N THR A 74 5.26 -36.00 18.72
CA THR A 74 6.39 -35.98 19.66
C THR A 74 7.75 -35.84 18.97
N ASP A 75 7.87 -36.33 17.73
CA ASP A 75 9.11 -36.32 16.96
C ASP A 75 8.79 -36.22 15.45
N ILE A 76 9.60 -35.44 14.75
CA ILE A 76 9.55 -35.17 13.30
C ILE A 76 10.83 -35.61 12.56
N SER A 77 11.79 -36.22 13.25
CA SER A 77 13.06 -36.67 12.67
C SER A 77 12.89 -37.73 11.58
N GLY A 78 11.80 -38.51 11.62
CA GLY A 78 11.43 -39.51 10.62
C GLY A 78 10.03 -39.32 10.01
N GLY A 79 9.61 -40.26 9.18
CA GLY A 79 8.33 -40.19 8.44
C GLY A 79 8.33 -39.17 7.30
N ASN A 80 7.26 -39.12 6.52
CA ASN A 80 7.13 -38.22 5.37
C ASN A 80 6.24 -37.01 5.67
N VAL A 81 6.36 -35.98 4.83
CA VAL A 81 5.50 -34.79 4.78
C VAL A 81 4.61 -34.81 3.53
N ASN A 82 4.16 -35.99 3.13
CA ASN A 82 3.32 -36.12 1.94
C ASN A 82 1.85 -36.04 2.34
N THR A 83 1.00 -35.65 1.38
CA THR A 83 -0.46 -35.77 1.47
C THR A 83 -1.02 -35.23 2.79
N GLN A 84 -1.55 -36.09 3.65
CA GLN A 84 -2.17 -35.72 4.91
C GLN A 84 -1.19 -35.04 5.87
N ARG A 85 0.12 -35.30 5.76
CA ARG A 85 1.15 -34.80 6.69
C ARG A 85 1.94 -33.60 6.15
N ILE A 86 1.47 -32.98 5.06
CA ILE A 86 2.17 -31.86 4.41
C ILE A 86 2.52 -30.70 5.36
N ASN A 87 1.68 -30.43 6.37
CA ASN A 87 1.89 -29.35 7.34
C ASN A 87 2.62 -29.81 8.63
N MET A 88 3.07 -31.06 8.73
CA MET A 88 3.74 -31.59 9.92
C MET A 88 5.25 -31.38 9.88
N THR A 89 5.66 -30.11 9.97
CA THR A 89 7.07 -29.68 9.93
C THR A 89 7.67 -29.48 11.32
N GLU A 90 6.87 -29.54 12.38
CA GLU A 90 7.29 -29.32 13.77
C GLU A 90 6.53 -30.23 14.73
N THR A 91 7.09 -30.45 15.92
CA THR A 91 6.38 -31.12 17.01
C THR A 91 5.25 -30.23 17.52
N GLY A 92 4.21 -30.83 18.11
CA GLY A 92 3.07 -30.09 18.64
C GLY A 92 1.71 -30.74 18.40
N TYR A 93 0.65 -30.02 18.73
CA TYR A 93 -0.72 -30.49 18.54
C TYR A 93 -1.19 -30.28 17.10
N TYR A 94 -1.86 -31.29 16.56
CA TYR A 94 -2.49 -31.26 15.25
C TYR A 94 -3.92 -31.77 15.35
N TYR A 95 -4.82 -31.22 14.54
CA TYR A 95 -6.14 -31.80 14.30
C TYR A 95 -6.26 -32.25 12.84
N PHE A 96 -7.05 -33.30 12.60
CA PHE A 96 -7.31 -33.79 11.25
C PHE A 96 -8.45 -32.98 10.61
N ASP A 97 -8.16 -32.36 9.47
CA ASP A 97 -9.15 -31.70 8.60
C ASP A 97 -9.48 -32.63 7.44
N SER A 98 -10.65 -33.27 7.49
CA SER A 98 -11.05 -34.21 6.45
C SER A 98 -11.47 -33.54 5.14
N VAL A 99 -11.79 -32.24 5.15
CA VAL A 99 -12.19 -31.51 3.94
C VAL A 99 -10.96 -31.22 3.08
N ALA A 100 -9.91 -30.72 3.71
CA ALA A 100 -8.61 -30.51 3.06
C ALA A 100 -7.77 -31.80 2.98
N ASN A 101 -8.21 -32.88 3.65
CA ASN A 101 -7.51 -34.15 3.80
C ASN A 101 -6.07 -33.97 4.31
N VAL A 102 -5.90 -33.14 5.35
CA VAL A 102 -4.60 -32.82 5.95
C VAL A 102 -4.68 -32.68 7.46
N TRP A 103 -3.57 -32.96 8.14
CA TRP A 103 -3.34 -32.57 9.51
C TRP A 103 -2.95 -31.10 9.56
N ARG A 104 -3.67 -30.32 10.37
CA ARG A 104 -3.41 -28.90 10.59
C ARG A 104 -2.85 -28.68 11.99
N LYS A 105 -1.73 -27.96 12.08
CA LYS A 105 -1.12 -27.60 13.36
C LYS A 105 -2.09 -26.67 14.11
N ILE A 106 -2.29 -26.92 15.40
CA ILE A 106 -3.01 -26.00 16.28
C ILE A 106 -2.02 -24.89 16.64
N LEU A 107 -2.24 -23.71 16.07
CA LEU A 107 -1.35 -22.56 16.22
C LEU A 107 -1.60 -21.84 17.55
N ASN A 108 -0.54 -21.27 18.12
CA ASN A 108 -0.68 -20.31 19.22
C ASN A 108 -1.23 -18.98 18.68
N LYS A 109 -1.96 -18.22 19.50
CA LYS A 109 -2.55 -16.91 19.14
C LYS A 109 -1.54 -15.90 18.57
N ASN A 110 -0.24 -16.10 18.85
CA ASN A 110 0.84 -15.24 18.36
C ASN A 110 1.46 -15.69 17.03
N GLU A 111 1.04 -16.85 16.48
CA GLU A 111 1.51 -17.36 15.18
C GLU A 111 0.61 -16.91 14.02
N THR A 112 -0.51 -16.23 14.29
CA THR A 112 -1.13 -15.36 13.28
C THR A 112 -0.29 -14.10 13.18
N THR A 113 0.84 -14.16 12.48
CA THR A 113 1.49 -12.95 11.99
C THR A 113 0.43 -12.22 11.19
N ALA A 114 -0.11 -11.13 11.74
CA ALA A 114 -0.73 -10.12 10.92
C ALA A 114 0.34 -9.77 9.88
N LEU A 115 0.08 -10.14 8.62
CA LEU A 115 0.91 -9.77 7.49
C LEU A 115 0.78 -8.25 7.36
N GLU A 116 1.56 -7.50 8.14
CA GLU A 116 1.75 -6.09 7.88
C GLU A 116 2.39 -6.01 6.50
N PRO A 117 1.73 -5.41 5.51
CA PRO A 117 2.16 -5.56 4.12
C PRO A 117 3.48 -4.80 3.86
N TRP A 118 3.95 -4.00 4.82
CA TRP A 118 5.10 -3.10 4.72
C TRP A 118 6.44 -3.75 5.10
N GLN A 119 7.45 -3.55 4.26
CA GLN A 119 8.83 -3.99 4.47
C GLN A 119 9.68 -2.87 5.10
N VAL A 120 10.74 -3.22 5.84
CA VAL A 120 11.74 -2.25 6.32
C VAL A 120 12.61 -1.78 5.16
N THR A 121 12.77 -0.46 4.98
CA THR A 121 13.58 0.11 3.89
C THR A 121 15.00 -0.46 3.88
N GLY A 122 15.47 -0.89 2.69
CA GLY A 122 16.81 -1.44 2.51
C GLY A 122 16.95 -2.93 2.89
N GLY A 123 15.85 -3.60 3.27
CA GLY A 123 15.83 -5.03 3.58
C GLY A 123 14.66 -5.76 2.94
N THR A 124 14.51 -7.04 3.28
CA THR A 124 13.42 -7.92 2.83
C THR A 124 12.61 -8.47 4.01
N THR A 125 12.67 -7.78 5.15
CA THR A 125 11.98 -8.16 6.38
C THR A 125 10.80 -7.23 6.63
N ASN A 126 9.69 -7.78 7.11
CA ASN A 126 8.50 -7.01 7.49
C ASN A 126 8.81 -6.00 8.61
N ALA A 127 8.15 -4.85 8.59
CA ALA A 127 8.18 -3.92 9.70
C ALA A 127 7.34 -4.44 10.89
N THR A 128 7.79 -4.19 12.11
CA THR A 128 7.13 -4.65 13.35
C THR A 128 6.75 -3.52 14.30
N THR A 129 7.17 -2.28 13.99
CA THR A 129 6.84 -1.08 14.77
C THR A 129 6.51 0.08 13.84
N ASN A 130 5.89 1.12 14.38
CA ASN A 130 5.57 2.36 13.66
C ASN A 130 6.72 3.40 13.68
N THR A 131 7.94 2.99 14.06
CA THR A 131 9.13 3.86 14.12
C THR A 131 10.17 3.56 13.06
N GLN A 132 9.98 2.48 12.30
CA GLN A 132 10.86 2.06 11.21
C GLN A 132 10.50 2.80 9.92
N ASN A 133 11.50 3.07 9.08
CA ASN A 133 11.25 3.45 7.69
C ASN A 133 10.71 2.23 6.93
N ILE A 134 9.64 2.43 6.16
CA ILE A 134 8.90 1.34 5.50
C ILE A 134 8.74 1.57 4.00
N TYR A 135 8.58 0.49 3.23
CA TYR A 135 8.31 0.54 1.79
C TYR A 135 7.34 -0.55 1.30
N GLN A 136 6.75 -0.28 0.12
CA GLN A 136 5.97 -1.18 -0.72
C GLN A 136 6.53 -1.13 -2.14
N ASN A 137 6.65 -2.28 -2.79
CA ASN A 137 6.92 -2.31 -4.24
C ASN A 137 5.65 -2.09 -5.06
N GLY A 138 4.49 -2.52 -4.52
CA GLY A 138 3.17 -2.22 -5.08
C GLY A 138 2.77 -0.76 -4.90
N ASN A 139 1.62 -0.40 -5.44
CA ASN A 139 1.03 0.92 -5.25
C ASN A 139 0.35 1.00 -3.87
N VAL A 140 0.38 2.17 -3.26
CA VAL A 140 -0.25 2.48 -1.99
C VAL A 140 -1.48 3.32 -2.27
N SER A 141 -2.65 2.72 -2.07
CA SER A 141 -3.94 3.38 -2.29
C SER A 141 -4.54 3.87 -0.98
N ILE A 142 -5.09 5.09 -0.97
CA ILE A 142 -5.83 5.66 0.16
C ILE A 142 -7.23 6.05 -0.30
N GLY A 143 -8.26 5.39 0.23
CA GLY A 143 -9.67 5.56 -0.16
C GLY A 143 -10.33 4.23 -0.54
N ASP A 144 -11.49 4.28 -1.20
CA ASP A 144 -12.17 3.09 -1.75
C ASP A 144 -11.65 2.78 -3.15
N TYR A 145 -11.03 1.60 -3.31
CA TYR A 145 -10.53 1.05 -4.58
C TYR A 145 -11.17 -0.30 -4.90
N SER A 146 -12.36 -0.59 -4.36
CA SER A 146 -13.08 -1.84 -4.62
C SER A 146 -13.45 -2.06 -6.08
N THR A 147 -13.48 -0.98 -6.88
CA THR A 147 -13.87 -1.00 -8.30
C THR A 147 -12.88 -0.27 -9.24
N THR A 148 -11.74 0.20 -8.71
CA THR A 148 -10.75 0.99 -9.44
C THR A 148 -9.33 0.47 -9.15
N VAL A 149 -8.42 0.61 -10.12
CA VAL A 149 -7.03 0.19 -9.98
C VAL A 149 -6.16 1.43 -9.83
N PRO A 150 -5.27 1.51 -8.82
CA PRO A 150 -4.36 2.65 -8.69
C PRO A 150 -3.36 2.68 -9.83
N THR A 151 -3.19 3.84 -10.45
CA THR A 151 -2.25 4.05 -11.56
C THR A 151 -0.92 4.64 -11.11
N GLU A 152 -0.86 5.21 -9.91
CA GLU A 152 0.33 5.85 -9.35
C GLU A 152 0.83 5.16 -8.07
N LYS A 153 2.10 5.39 -7.71
CA LYS A 153 2.72 4.76 -6.53
C LYS A 153 2.04 5.12 -5.22
N LEU A 154 1.61 6.38 -5.11
CA LEU A 154 0.68 6.83 -4.08
C LEU A 154 -0.53 7.37 -4.80
N ASP A 155 -1.65 6.69 -4.66
CA ASP A 155 -2.90 7.02 -5.34
C ASP A 155 -3.96 7.31 -4.26
N ILE A 156 -4.63 8.45 -4.35
CA ILE A 156 -5.59 8.91 -3.35
C ILE A 156 -6.93 9.14 -4.04
N ASN A 157 -7.88 8.26 -3.78
CA ASN A 157 -9.26 8.41 -4.22
C ASN A 157 -9.98 9.31 -3.19
N GLY A 158 -9.72 10.62 -3.30
CA GLY A 158 -10.18 11.63 -2.35
C GLY A 158 -9.25 12.85 -2.33
N ASN A 159 -9.22 13.56 -1.20
CA ASN A 159 -8.39 14.75 -1.04
C ASN A 159 -7.10 14.44 -0.26
N LEU A 160 -5.96 14.98 -0.74
CA LEU A 160 -4.72 15.02 0.02
C LEU A 160 -4.63 16.34 0.81
N ARG A 161 -4.40 16.25 2.13
CA ARG A 161 -4.00 17.41 2.94
C ARG A 161 -2.55 17.25 3.41
N ILE A 162 -1.72 18.21 3.03
CA ILE A 162 -0.35 18.33 3.53
C ILE A 162 -0.34 19.39 4.64
N ARG A 163 0.03 19.03 5.87
CA ARG A 163 -0.05 19.95 7.01
C ARG A 163 0.93 21.11 6.91
N GLN A 164 2.10 20.86 6.34
CA GLN A 164 3.19 21.83 6.21
C GLN A 164 3.85 21.64 4.85
N LEU A 165 4.02 22.75 4.14
CA LEU A 165 4.80 22.83 2.93
C LEU A 165 5.96 23.78 3.20
N SER A 166 7.17 23.38 2.82
CA SER A 166 8.33 24.27 2.88
C SER A 166 8.16 25.41 1.89
N ASN A 167 8.59 26.61 2.26
CA ASN A 167 8.63 27.73 1.33
C ASN A 167 9.70 27.47 0.26
N GLY A 168 9.27 27.25 -0.98
CA GLY A 168 10.14 27.00 -2.13
C GLY A 168 10.80 28.25 -2.71
N SER A 169 10.92 29.34 -1.95
CA SER A 169 11.47 30.61 -2.43
C SER A 169 12.95 30.54 -2.83
N ASN A 170 13.70 29.54 -2.34
CA ASN A 170 15.07 29.30 -2.79
C ASN A 170 15.09 28.40 -4.04
N LEU A 171 15.35 28.99 -5.20
CA LEU A 171 15.37 28.28 -6.49
C LEU A 171 16.51 27.26 -6.61
N THR A 172 17.56 27.32 -5.77
CA THR A 172 18.61 26.28 -5.77
C THR A 172 18.14 24.97 -5.17
N ASP A 173 17.19 25.04 -4.24
CA ASP A 173 16.68 23.88 -3.50
C ASP A 173 15.35 23.38 -4.12
N TYR A 174 14.67 24.25 -4.87
CA TYR A 174 13.37 23.97 -5.51
C TYR A 174 13.37 24.39 -6.99
N SER A 175 14.05 23.60 -7.84
CA SER A 175 14.22 23.87 -9.28
C SER A 175 12.95 23.75 -10.13
N TYR A 176 11.86 23.23 -9.57
CA TYR A 176 10.64 22.95 -10.31
C TYR A 176 9.40 23.53 -9.64
N ASN A 177 8.47 23.97 -10.48
CA ASN A 177 7.11 24.27 -10.02
C ASN A 177 6.25 23.02 -10.16
N VAL A 178 5.55 22.65 -9.09
CA VAL A 178 4.56 21.57 -9.11
C VAL A 178 3.33 22.04 -9.87
N VAL A 179 2.85 21.22 -10.78
CA VAL A 179 1.62 21.43 -11.55
C VAL A 179 0.73 20.20 -11.41
N ALA A 180 -0.56 20.35 -11.65
CA ALA A 180 -1.51 19.25 -11.62
C ALA A 180 -2.24 19.14 -12.96
N LYS A 181 -2.47 17.91 -13.42
CA LYS A 181 -3.42 17.63 -14.49
C LYS A 181 -4.86 17.75 -13.96
N THR A 182 -5.83 17.79 -14.87
CA THR A 182 -7.26 17.72 -14.52
C THR A 182 -7.65 16.41 -13.84
N ASP A 183 -6.87 15.34 -14.04
CA ASP A 183 -7.05 14.03 -13.39
C ASP A 183 -6.47 13.97 -11.95
N GLY A 184 -5.89 15.08 -11.45
CA GLY A 184 -5.31 15.16 -10.12
C GLY A 184 -3.86 14.68 -10.01
N THR A 185 -3.29 14.07 -11.07
CA THR A 185 -1.87 13.66 -11.09
C THR A 185 -0.97 14.88 -11.04
N LEU A 186 0.01 14.86 -10.13
CA LEU A 186 1.00 15.91 -10.03
C LEU A 186 2.16 15.67 -11.01
N GLY A 187 2.64 16.76 -11.59
CA GLY A 187 3.85 16.82 -12.39
C GLY A 187 4.67 18.03 -12.01
N TYR A 188 5.71 18.29 -12.79
CA TYR A 188 6.58 19.43 -12.57
C TYR A 188 6.87 20.15 -13.88
N ARG A 189 7.17 21.45 -13.80
CA ARG A 189 7.71 22.23 -14.92
C ARG A 189 8.98 22.97 -14.50
N THR A 190 9.92 23.06 -15.43
CA THR A 190 11.05 23.98 -15.33
C THR A 190 10.57 25.39 -15.66
N VAL A 191 10.96 26.38 -14.87
CA VAL A 191 10.81 27.78 -15.27
C VAL A 191 12.15 28.22 -15.78
N THR A 192 12.36 28.07 -17.08
CA THR A 192 13.47 28.73 -17.76
C THR A 192 12.90 29.99 -18.39
N SER A 193 13.37 31.16 -17.93
CA SER A 193 13.12 32.40 -18.65
C SER A 193 13.63 32.22 -20.09
N PRO A 194 12.82 32.55 -21.12
CA PRO A 194 13.27 32.50 -22.50
C PRO A 194 14.56 33.31 -22.67
N THR A 195 15.42 32.87 -23.59
CA THR A 195 16.68 33.56 -23.91
C THR A 195 16.38 35.02 -24.26
N PRO A 196 17.13 36.00 -23.72
CA PRO A 196 16.99 37.39 -24.11
C PRO A 196 17.11 37.58 -25.62
N LEU A 197 16.28 38.44 -26.21
CA LEU A 197 16.39 38.81 -27.62
C LEU A 197 17.20 40.10 -27.74
N THR A 198 18.17 40.13 -28.64
CA THR A 198 18.93 41.33 -28.98
C THR A 198 19.15 41.37 -30.48
N GLY A 199 19.08 42.56 -31.06
CA GLY A 199 19.30 42.73 -32.48
C GLY A 199 18.97 44.13 -32.97
N ASN A 200 18.80 44.23 -34.28
CA ASN A 200 18.45 45.45 -34.98
C ASN A 200 17.19 45.20 -35.80
N THR A 201 16.31 46.20 -35.86
CA THR A 201 15.13 46.22 -36.73
C THR A 201 14.90 47.65 -37.21
N ARG A 202 14.12 47.85 -38.25
CA ARG A 202 13.78 49.17 -38.76
C ARG A 202 12.33 49.47 -38.40
N VAL A 203 12.01 50.74 -38.19
CA VAL A 203 10.63 51.19 -37.93
C VAL A 203 9.65 50.79 -39.05
N SER A 204 10.17 50.60 -40.27
CA SER A 204 9.40 50.14 -41.42
C SER A 204 9.16 48.63 -41.48
N ASP A 205 9.86 47.85 -40.64
CA ASP A 205 9.76 46.39 -40.67
C ASP A 205 8.44 45.95 -40.02
N PRO A 206 7.92 44.76 -40.36
CA PRO A 206 6.80 44.18 -39.63
C PRO A 206 7.10 44.03 -38.12
N PRO A 207 6.07 43.98 -37.25
CA PRO A 207 6.28 43.80 -35.82
C PRO A 207 7.20 42.62 -35.50
N LEU A 208 8.17 42.85 -34.63
CA LEU A 208 9.12 41.84 -34.18
C LEU A 208 8.36 40.72 -33.47
N SER A 209 8.36 39.52 -34.06
CA SER A 209 7.86 38.32 -33.42
C SER A 209 8.88 37.79 -32.44
N THR A 210 8.51 37.76 -31.16
CA THR A 210 9.41 37.27 -30.10
C THR A 210 9.46 35.75 -30.01
N GLY A 211 8.45 35.05 -30.55
CA GLY A 211 8.24 33.62 -30.33
C GLY A 211 7.93 33.24 -28.88
N VAL A 212 7.82 34.20 -27.96
CA VAL A 212 7.58 33.98 -26.54
C VAL A 212 6.10 34.07 -26.23
N SER A 213 5.60 33.12 -25.42
CA SER A 213 4.19 33.02 -25.03
C SER A 213 3.68 34.33 -24.43
N PHE A 214 2.60 34.86 -25.02
CA PHE A 214 1.90 36.02 -24.52
C PHE A 214 1.28 35.75 -23.16
N THR A 215 0.85 34.51 -22.88
CA THR A 215 0.13 34.14 -21.65
C THR A 215 1.07 33.91 -20.48
N ASN A 216 2.29 33.42 -20.73
CA ASN A 216 3.18 32.93 -19.67
C ASN A 216 4.30 33.91 -19.30
N PHE A 217 4.61 34.90 -20.14
CA PHE A 217 5.73 35.82 -19.92
C PHE A 217 5.38 37.28 -20.25
N ILE A 218 6.15 38.21 -19.67
CA ILE A 218 6.11 39.65 -19.96
C ILE A 218 7.47 40.07 -20.54
N PRO A 219 7.52 40.65 -21.76
CA PRO A 219 8.74 41.23 -22.30
C PRO A 219 9.04 42.54 -21.59
N ILE A 220 10.29 42.73 -21.18
CA ILE A 220 10.83 43.99 -20.72
C ILE A 220 11.87 44.45 -21.73
N ILE A 221 11.56 45.55 -22.42
CA ILE A 221 12.51 46.22 -23.30
C ILE A 221 13.49 46.98 -22.40
N ILE A 222 14.74 46.52 -22.40
CA ILE A 222 15.84 47.15 -21.66
C ILE A 222 16.70 48.05 -22.56
N ARG A 223 16.55 47.94 -23.89
CA ARG A 223 17.12 48.85 -24.89
C ARG A 223 16.21 48.96 -26.11
N ASN A 224 16.08 50.17 -26.64
CA ASN A 224 15.30 50.53 -27.84
C ASN A 224 15.87 51.82 -28.48
N GLN A 225 17.13 51.80 -28.89
CA GLN A 225 17.83 53.01 -29.36
C GLN A 225 17.78 53.15 -30.88
N LYS A 226 17.37 54.31 -31.38
CA LYS A 226 17.44 54.69 -32.79
C LYS A 226 18.88 55.01 -33.20
N SER A 227 19.19 54.86 -34.49
CA SER A 227 20.35 55.48 -35.11
C SER A 227 20.25 57.01 -34.95
N GLY A 228 21.16 57.61 -34.18
CA GLY A 228 21.11 59.03 -33.80
C GLY A 228 20.97 59.28 -32.29
N GLY A 229 20.66 58.25 -31.49
CA GLY A 229 20.80 58.26 -30.02
C GLY A 229 19.49 58.27 -29.22
N ASP A 230 18.38 58.73 -29.80
CA ASP A 230 17.09 58.77 -29.12
C ASP A 230 16.43 57.40 -28.98
N ALA A 231 15.56 57.23 -27.98
CA ALA A 231 14.78 56.01 -27.82
C ALA A 231 13.63 55.95 -28.84
N ALA A 232 13.39 54.77 -29.43
CA ALA A 232 12.22 54.48 -30.26
C ALA A 232 10.97 54.33 -29.39
N SER A 233 9.84 54.87 -29.84
CA SER A 233 8.56 54.50 -29.26
C SER A 233 8.24 53.05 -29.62
N TYR A 234 7.40 52.38 -28.85
CA TYR A 234 7.01 51.00 -29.15
C TYR A 234 5.58 50.71 -28.71
N GLN A 235 4.96 49.75 -29.40
CA GLN A 235 3.71 49.13 -28.99
C GLN A 235 3.92 47.61 -28.90
N MET A 236 3.37 47.02 -27.85
CA MET A 236 3.39 45.57 -27.66
C MET A 236 1.98 45.03 -27.87
N SER A 237 1.85 43.97 -28.63
CA SER A 237 0.57 43.34 -28.94
C SER A 237 0.67 41.82 -28.95
N SER A 238 -0.49 41.16 -29.00
CA SER A 238 -0.61 39.71 -29.13
C SER A 238 -0.68 39.32 -30.59
N SER A 239 -0.03 38.21 -30.97
CA SER A 239 -0.20 37.60 -32.29
C SER A 239 -1.60 37.01 -32.54
N GLY A 240 -2.44 36.93 -31.51
CA GLY A 240 -3.76 36.30 -31.57
C GLY A 240 -3.71 34.76 -31.64
N GLY A 241 -4.88 34.13 -31.73
CA GLY A 241 -5.04 32.67 -31.83
C GLY A 241 -5.01 31.93 -30.49
N SER A 242 -4.97 30.60 -30.54
CA SER A 242 -5.05 29.70 -29.37
C SER A 242 -3.77 29.69 -28.52
N ASN A 243 -2.63 30.02 -29.13
CA ASN A 243 -1.31 30.08 -28.48
C ASN A 243 -0.62 31.41 -28.84
N PRO A 244 -1.11 32.54 -28.33
CA PRO A 244 -0.60 33.85 -28.71
C PRO A 244 0.85 34.06 -28.25
N THR A 245 1.62 34.80 -29.04
CA THR A 245 2.99 35.25 -28.74
C THR A 245 3.07 36.77 -28.74
N TRP A 246 4.12 37.33 -28.13
CA TRP A 246 4.34 38.77 -28.14
C TRP A 246 4.88 39.28 -29.48
N LEU A 247 4.24 40.32 -30.00
CA LEU A 247 4.70 41.15 -31.10
C LEU A 247 5.12 42.53 -30.57
N ILE A 248 6.22 43.07 -31.09
CA ILE A 248 6.71 44.40 -30.71
C ILE A 248 6.89 45.24 -31.98
N ASP A 249 6.14 46.34 -32.06
CA ASP A 249 6.22 47.29 -33.17
C ASP A 249 6.94 48.55 -32.70
N PHE A 250 8.07 48.89 -33.33
CA PHE A 250 8.85 50.07 -33.01
C PHE A 250 8.44 51.23 -33.91
N THR A 251 8.19 52.39 -33.32
CA THR A 251 7.71 53.58 -34.02
C THR A 251 8.64 54.78 -33.81
N ASP A 252 8.68 55.64 -34.82
CA ASP A 252 9.42 56.89 -34.79
C ASP A 252 8.61 57.98 -35.50
N THR A 253 8.34 59.07 -34.79
CA THR A 253 7.58 60.21 -35.31
C THR A 253 8.41 61.10 -36.25
N THR A 254 9.73 60.89 -36.30
CA THR A 254 10.66 61.74 -37.06
C THR A 254 11.16 61.09 -38.36
N ASN A 255 11.31 59.76 -38.38
CA ASN A 255 11.75 59.01 -39.55
C ASN A 255 11.25 57.56 -39.50
N SER A 256 10.35 57.20 -40.42
CA SER A 256 9.77 55.85 -40.51
C SER A 256 10.77 54.76 -40.94
N ASN A 257 12.01 55.14 -41.23
CA ASN A 257 13.06 54.28 -41.76
C ASN A 257 14.26 54.14 -40.79
N SER A 258 14.12 54.66 -39.56
CA SER A 258 15.14 54.60 -38.51
C SER A 258 15.49 53.15 -38.13
N LEU A 259 16.79 52.86 -38.03
CA LEU A 259 17.28 51.61 -37.45
C LEU A 259 17.17 51.68 -35.92
N VAL A 260 16.59 50.67 -35.30
CA VAL A 260 16.42 50.53 -33.85
C VAL A 260 17.23 49.32 -33.37
N THR A 261 18.15 49.56 -32.44
CA THR A 261 18.86 48.52 -31.70
C THR A 261 18.06 48.18 -30.45
N TYR A 262 17.74 46.91 -30.25
CA TYR A 262 16.92 46.47 -29.13
C TYR A 262 17.57 45.38 -28.27
N SER A 263 17.19 45.35 -27.00
CA SER A 263 17.46 44.24 -26.08
C SER A 263 16.22 44.01 -25.20
N ILE A 264 15.76 42.76 -25.14
CA ILE A 264 14.51 42.36 -24.49
C ILE A 264 14.80 41.17 -23.57
N ILE A 265 14.37 41.26 -22.33
CA ILE A 265 14.33 40.13 -21.38
C ILE A 265 12.88 39.70 -21.16
N PHE A 266 12.66 38.47 -20.71
CA PHE A 266 11.32 37.94 -20.44
C PHE A 266 11.22 37.54 -18.99
N LEU A 267 10.23 38.10 -18.30
CA LEU A 267 9.89 37.68 -16.94
C LEU A 267 8.69 36.73 -16.99
N PRO A 268 8.66 35.66 -16.17
CA PRO A 268 7.46 34.86 -16.00
C PRO A 268 6.31 35.73 -15.45
N ARG A 269 5.09 35.47 -15.92
CA ARG A 269 3.86 36.01 -15.33
C ARG A 269 3.48 35.29 -14.04
#